data_AF-A0A832WJF5-F1
#
_entry.id   AF-A0A832WJF5-F1
#
_cell.length_a   1.000
_cell.length_b   1.000
_cell.length_c   1.000
_cell.angle_alpha   90.00
_cell.angle_beta   90.00
_cell.angle_gamma   90.00
#
_symmetry.space_group_name_H-M   'P 1'
#
loop_
_entity.id
_entity.type
_entity.pdbx_description
1 polymer ?
#
loop_
_entity_poly.entity_id
_entity_poly.type
_entity_poly.pdbx_seq_one_letter_code
_entity_poly.pdbx_strand_id
1 'polypeptide(L)'
;MDFALFMEKYGYKILLAVIFIGIFGLIGYVMFGLLKMISGLGVLGLGAGLALLIAMRMLIAGRYYEAYGEAMGKYFYDNRRKN
;
A
#
# COMPACT_ATOMS: atom_id res chain seq x y z
N MET A 1 4.70 -33.15 -16.64
CA MET A 1 5.75 -32.23 -16.17
C MET A 1 5.49 -32.01 -14.69
N ASP A 2 6.45 -32.35 -13.84
CA ASP A 2 6.25 -32.33 -12.39
C ASP A 2 6.06 -30.88 -11.90
N PHE A 3 5.01 -30.63 -11.09
CA PHE A 3 4.69 -29.29 -10.60
C PHE A 3 5.82 -28.73 -9.73
N ALA A 4 6.55 -29.61 -9.03
CA ALA A 4 7.75 -29.25 -8.28
C ALA A 4 8.82 -28.61 -9.17
N LEU A 5 9.12 -29.23 -10.32
CA LEU A 5 10.13 -28.74 -11.28
C LEU A 5 9.68 -27.43 -11.96
N PHE A 6 8.37 -27.23 -12.13
CA PHE A 6 7.80 -25.97 -12.62
C PHE A 6 7.97 -24.83 -11.61
N MET A 7 7.63 -25.08 -10.34
CA MET A 7 7.77 -24.08 -9.27
C MET A 7 9.23 -23.71 -9.01
N GLU A 8 10.16 -24.65 -9.15
CA GLU A 8 11.60 -24.39 -9.04
C GLU A 8 12.08 -23.40 -10.11
N LYS A 9 11.58 -23.50 -11.34
CA LYS A 9 12.01 -22.66 -12.47
C LYS A 9 11.22 -21.36 -12.63
N TYR A 10 9.95 -21.33 -12.22
CA TYR A 10 9.02 -20.21 -12.49
C TYR A 10 8.36 -19.61 -11.25
N GLY A 11 8.48 -20.23 -10.07
CA GLY A 11 7.77 -19.81 -8.85
C GLY A 11 8.04 -18.35 -8.48
N TYR A 12 9.29 -17.90 -8.55
CA TYR A 12 9.66 -16.51 -8.27
C TYR A 12 9.08 -15.52 -9.29
N LYS A 13 8.96 -15.93 -10.56
CA LYS A 13 8.37 -15.08 -11.62
C LYS A 13 6.87 -14.93 -11.43
N ILE A 14 6.19 -16.00 -11.00
CA ILE A 14 4.76 -15.97 -10.69
C ILE A 14 4.51 -15.10 -9.46
N LEU A 15 5.32 -15.26 -8.40
CA LEU A 15 5.23 -14.41 -7.22
C LEU A 15 5.44 -12.92 -7.58
N LEU A 16 6.45 -12.63 -8.40
CA LEU A 16 6.70 -11.27 -8.89
C LEU A 16 5.53 -10.75 -9.71
N ALA A 17 4.95 -11.56 -10.59
CA ALA A 17 3.77 -11.18 -11.37
C ALA A 17 2.56 -10.88 -10.49
N VAL A 18 2.31 -11.69 -9.45
CA VAL A 18 1.20 -11.46 -8.51
C VAL A 18 1.42 -10.18 -7.71
N ILE A 19 2.63 -9.95 -7.21
CA ILE A 19 2.98 -8.70 -6.51
C ILE A 19 2.82 -7.50 -7.45
N PHE A 20 3.30 -7.63 -8.69
CA PHE A 20 3.19 -6.58 -9.70
C PHE A 20 1.72 -6.26 -10.00
N ILE A 21 0.88 -7.27 -10.25
CA ILE A 21 -0.56 -7.09 -10.47
C ILE A 21 -1.22 -6.46 -9.24
N GLY A 22 -0.85 -6.86 -8.02
CA GLY A 22 -1.37 -6.26 -6.80
C GLY A 22 -1.05 -4.78 -6.68
N ILE A 23 0.23 -4.41 -6.86
CA ILE A 23 0.71 -3.03 -6.73
C ILE A 23 0.15 -2.16 -7.87
N PHE A 24 0.36 -2.58 -9.13
CA PHE A 24 -0.06 -1.80 -10.28
C PHE A 24 -1.58 -1.81 -10.48
N GLY A 25 -2.28 -2.87 -10.06
CA GLY A 25 -3.73 -2.92 -10.04
C GLY A 25 -4.32 -1.91 -9.05
N LEU A 26 -3.74 -1.80 -7.85
CA LEU A 26 -4.16 -0.80 -6.87
C LEU A 26 -3.92 0.63 -7.37
N ILE A 27 -2.71 0.91 -7.88
CA ILE A 27 -2.35 2.22 -8.43
C ILE A 27 -3.27 2.56 -9.61
N GLY A 28 -3.44 1.62 -10.54
CA GLY A 28 -4.29 1.79 -11.72
C GLY A 28 -5.74 2.07 -11.36
N TYR A 29 -6.28 1.39 -10.34
CA TYR A 29 -7.64 1.63 -9.85
C TYR A 29 -7.80 3.06 -9.30
N VAL A 30 -6.85 3.51 -8.47
CA VAL A 30 -6.85 4.88 -7.92
C VAL A 30 -6.75 5.91 -9.05
N MET A 31 -5.82 5.71 -9.98
CA MET A 31 -5.64 6.61 -11.13
C MET A 31 -6.89 6.65 -12.02
N PHE A 32 -7.52 5.52 -12.27
CA PHE A 32 -8.76 5.44 -13.04
C PHE A 32 -9.90 6.20 -12.35
N GLY A 33 -10.05 6.06 -11.04
CA GLY A 33 -11.01 6.83 -10.24
C GLY A 33 -10.79 8.35 -10.35
N LEU A 34 -9.53 8.78 -10.25
CA LEU A 34 -9.16 10.19 -10.43
C LEU A 34 -9.47 10.70 -11.84
N LEU A 35 -9.08 9.95 -12.89
CA LEU A 35 -9.37 10.32 -14.28
C LEU A 35 -10.88 10.44 -14.54
N LYS A 36 -11.67 9.52 -13.99
CA LYS A 36 -13.13 9.54 -14.14
C LYS A 36 -13.74 10.77 -13.44
N MET A 37 -13.26 11.12 -12.24
CA MET A 37 -13.66 12.34 -11.54
C MET A 37 -13.32 13.60 -12.34
N ILE A 38 -12.14 13.66 -12.96
CA ILE A 38 -11.73 14.78 -13.83
C ILE A 38 -12.66 14.89 -15.03
N SER A 39 -12.96 13.77 -15.71
CA SER A 39 -13.81 13.78 -16.89
C SER A 39 -15.27 14.16 -16.60
N GLY A 40 -15.78 13.87 -15.39
CA GLY A 40 -17.18 14.11 -15.02
C GLY A 40 -17.43 15.44 -14.32
N LEU A 41 -16.50 15.88 -13.46
CA LEU A 41 -16.68 17.02 -12.55
C LEU A 41 -15.66 18.15 -12.79
N GLY A 42 -14.70 17.96 -13.70
CA GLY A 42 -13.63 18.92 -13.97
C GLY A 42 -12.73 19.16 -12.77
N VAL A 43 -12.16 20.36 -12.69
CA VAL A 43 -11.17 20.76 -11.66
C VAL A 43 -11.75 20.67 -10.24
N LEU A 44 -13.06 20.91 -10.06
CA LEU A 44 -13.71 20.83 -8.75
C LEU A 44 -13.76 19.40 -8.21
N GLY A 45 -14.01 18.39 -9.05
CA GLY A 45 -13.97 16.99 -8.64
C GLY A 45 -12.57 16.52 -8.25
N LEU A 46 -11.55 17.03 -8.93
CA LEU A 46 -10.14 16.76 -8.61
C LEU A 46 -9.77 17.35 -7.23
N GLY A 47 -10.17 18.60 -6.98
CA GLY A 47 -9.94 19.28 -5.71
C GLY A 47 -10.63 18.57 -4.53
N ALA A 48 -11.89 18.17 -4.70
CA ALA A 48 -12.63 17.42 -3.69
C ALA A 48 -12.02 16.03 -3.43
N GLY A 49 -11.60 15.32 -4.48
CA GLY A 49 -10.94 14.02 -4.35
C GLY A 49 -9.60 14.11 -3.60
N LEU A 50 -8.77 15.10 -3.94
CA LEU A 50 -7.51 15.35 -3.23
C LEU A 50 -7.73 15.75 -1.77
N ALA A 51 -8.70 16.63 -1.50
CA ALA A 51 -9.06 17.01 -0.14
C ALA A 51 -9.48 15.80 0.70
N LEU A 52 -10.25 14.88 0.12
CA LEU A 52 -10.69 13.66 0.79
C LEU A 52 -9.54 12.69 1.08
N LEU A 53 -8.59 12.54 0.14
CA LEU A 53 -7.37 11.74 0.36
C LEU A 53 -6.50 12.34 1.46
N ILE A 54 -6.35 13.67 1.49
CA ILE A 54 -5.60 14.37 2.55
C ILE A 54 -6.29 14.19 3.90
N ALA A 55 -7.61 14.35 3.96
CA ALA A 55 -8.39 14.13 5.18
C ALA A 55 -8.24 12.69 5.70
N MET A 56 -8.36 11.69 4.82
CA MET A 56 -8.12 10.29 5.19
C MET A 56 -6.68 10.07 5.69
N ARG A 57 -5.68 10.64 5.02
CA ARG A 57 -4.29 10.57 5.48
C ARG A 57 -4.14 11.17 6.87
N MET A 58 -4.75 12.33 7.14
CA MET A 58 -4.68 12.97 8.45
C MET A 58 -5.30 12.10 9.55
N LEU A 59 -6.43 11.44 9.27
CA LEU A 59 -7.09 10.54 10.22
C LEU A 59 -6.24 9.28 10.53
N ILE A 60 -5.52 8.75 9.54
CA ILE A 60 -4.74 7.52 9.69
C ILE A 60 -3.32 7.82 10.20
N ALA A 61 -2.76 8.99 9.88
CA ALA A 61 -1.37 9.34 10.16
C ALA A 61 -1.03 9.25 11.64
N GLY A 62 -1.89 9.74 12.54
CA GLY A 62 -1.64 9.67 13.98
C GLY A 62 -1.37 8.24 14.45
N ARG A 63 -2.29 7.32 14.12
CA ARG A 63 -2.17 5.90 14.47
C ARG A 63 -0.96 5.22 13.81
N TYR A 64 -0.65 5.61 12.58
CA TYR A 64 0.53 5.11 11.87
C TYR A 64 1.82 5.52 12.59
N TYR A 65 1.95 6.80 12.95
CA TYR A 65 3.15 7.32 13.62
C TYR A 65 3.29 6.79 15.04
N GLU A 66 2.18 6.61 15.76
CA GLU A 66 2.16 5.93 17.07
C GLU A 66 2.65 4.49 16.95
N ALA A 67 2.05 3.69 16.06
CA ALA A 67 2.45 2.29 15.87
C ALA A 67 3.90 2.16 15.39
N TYR A 68 4.34 3.05 14.50
CA TYR A 68 5.73 3.11 14.05
C TYR A 68 6.68 3.48 15.19
N GLY A 69 6.30 4.44 16.04
CA GLY A 69 7.04 4.85 17.22
C GLY A 69 7.15 3.73 18.26
N GLU A 70 6.06 3.02 18.55
CA GLU A 70 6.04 1.87 19.46
C GLU A 70 6.90 0.72 18.95
N ALA A 71 6.81 0.40 17.64
CA ALA A 71 7.66 -0.61 17.04
C ALA A 71 9.14 -0.26 17.15
N MET A 72 9.53 0.98 16.80
CA MET A 72 10.92 1.43 16.91
C MET A 72 11.37 1.49 18.37
N GLY A 73 10.52 2.00 19.27
CA GLY A 73 10.76 1.98 20.71
C GLY A 73 11.04 0.57 21.22
N LYS A 74 10.29 -0.42 20.72
CA LYS A 74 10.49 -1.82 21.06
C LYS A 74 11.80 -2.40 20.52
N TYR A 75 12.23 -2.00 19.33
CA TYR A 75 13.50 -2.48 18.77
C TYR A 75 14.74 -1.87 19.45
N PHE A 76 14.67 -0.60 19.84
CA PHE A 76 15.84 0.14 20.35
C PHE A 76 15.91 0.25 21.87
N TYR A 77 14.76 0.28 22.57
CA TYR A 77 14.68 0.58 23.99
C TYR A 77 13.94 -0.49 24.81
N ASP A 78 13.30 -1.49 24.18
CA ASP A 78 12.86 -2.68 24.91
C ASP A 78 14.11 -3.48 25.30
N ASN A 79 14.59 -3.15 26.49
CA ASN A 79 15.60 -3.92 27.18
C ASN A 79 14.93 -5.24 27.55
N ARG A 80 14.83 -6.16 26.58
CA ARG A 80 14.40 -7.55 26.81
C ARG A 80 15.18 -8.02 28.02
N ARG A 81 14.48 -8.07 29.16
CA ARG A 81 15.05 -8.47 30.44
C ARG A 81 15.81 -9.75 30.18
N LYS A 82 17.12 -9.70 30.39
CA LYS A 82 17.92 -10.88 30.72
C LYS A 82 17.20 -11.52 31.92
N ASN A 83 16.49 -12.61 31.67
CA ASN A 83 16.12 -13.68 32.58
C ASN A 83 15.61 -14.85 31.75
#